data_AF-A0A2K1L7C6-F1
#
_entry.id   AF-A0A2K1L7C6-F1
#
_cell.length_a   1.000
_cell.length_b   1.000
_cell.length_c   1.000
_cell.angle_alpha   90.00
_cell.angle_beta   90.00
_cell.angle_gamma   90.00
#
_symmetry.space_group_name_H-M   'P 1'
#
loop_
_entity.id
_entity.type
_entity.pdbx_description
1 polymer ?
#
loop_
_entity_poly.entity_id
_entity_poly.type
_entity_poly.pdbx_seq_one_letter_code
_entity_poly.pdbx_strand_id
1 'polypeptide(L)'
;MAAAAVTSSMASLSFRSSSFQEFNGLHAAPSARPALPSPAQGVMKTPLRIEAAEGLAGKGGVRIRLVRIGRKKLPYYRIIIANSRSRRDGKFLEMVGHYNPMPDKNGEKDILVDSERIKYWLSVGAQPSDTVRNILYKQGVMSPPELAPAGSTEA
;
A
#
# COMPACT_ATOMS: atom_id res chain seq x y z
N MET A 1 7.99 65.03 18.72
CA MET A 1 7.97 64.82 17.25
C MET A 1 7.02 63.66 16.98
N ALA A 2 5.72 63.94 16.77
CA ALA A 2 5.06 64.05 15.45
C ALA A 2 5.12 62.71 14.68
N ALA A 3 4.10 61.85 14.71
CA ALA A 3 2.78 61.91 14.05
C ALA A 3 2.82 61.63 12.53
N ALA A 4 2.27 60.47 12.13
CA ALA A 4 1.68 60.17 10.81
C ALA A 4 0.83 58.88 10.98
N ALA A 5 -0.50 58.93 11.17
CA ALA A 5 -1.56 59.29 10.23
C ALA A 5 -1.64 58.34 9.00
N VAL A 6 -2.48 57.30 9.10
CA VAL A 6 -3.17 56.74 7.93
C VAL A 6 -4.63 56.52 8.31
N THR A 7 -5.48 57.16 7.52
CA THR A 7 -6.91 57.39 7.72
C THR A 7 -7.76 56.28 7.10
N SER A 8 -8.73 55.83 7.88
CA SER A 8 -10.15 55.59 7.54
C SER A 8 -10.53 55.04 6.16
N SER A 9 -11.21 53.89 6.15
CA SER A 9 -12.40 53.71 5.30
C SER A 9 -13.43 52.85 6.02
N MET A 10 -14.55 53.49 6.37
CA MET A 10 -15.73 52.90 6.96
C MET A 10 -16.58 52.24 5.87
N ALA A 11 -17.04 51.00 6.10
CA ALA A 11 -18.23 50.48 5.46
C ALA A 11 -19.16 49.96 6.55
N SER A 12 -20.21 50.72 6.79
CA SER A 12 -21.25 50.47 7.79
C SER A 12 -22.57 50.12 7.11
N LEU A 13 -23.36 49.28 7.80
CA LEU A 13 -24.83 49.14 7.74
C LEU A 13 -25.36 48.28 6.56
N SER A 14 -26.33 47.36 6.68
CA SER A 14 -27.28 47.04 7.76
C SER A 14 -27.91 45.65 7.54
N PHE A 15 -28.12 44.97 8.67
CA PHE A 15 -29.28 44.19 9.10
C PHE A 15 -30.46 43.95 8.12
N ARG A 16 -30.78 42.67 7.88
CA ARG A 16 -32.14 42.15 7.64
C ARG A 16 -32.16 40.70 8.14
N SER A 17 -32.58 40.48 9.39
CA SER A 17 -33.95 40.13 9.78
C SER A 17 -34.47 38.83 9.14
N SER A 18 -34.74 37.88 10.05
CA SER A 18 -35.74 36.82 9.95
C SER A 18 -35.48 35.68 8.97
N SER A 19 -35.13 34.51 9.53
CA SER A 19 -36.06 33.37 9.55
C SER A 19 -35.51 32.29 10.47
N PHE A 20 -36.11 32.25 11.66
CA PHE A 20 -36.14 31.15 12.60
C PHE A 20 -36.63 29.90 11.86
N GLN A 21 -35.80 28.85 11.77
CA GLN A 21 -36.20 27.59 11.17
C GLN A 21 -36.24 26.51 12.25
N GLU A 22 -37.45 26.00 12.43
CA GLU A 22 -37.88 25.05 13.44
C GLU A 22 -37.13 23.72 13.33
N PHE A 23 -36.60 23.27 14.46
CA PHE A 23 -36.38 21.86 14.75
C PHE A 23 -37.72 21.25 15.12
N ASN A 24 -38.25 20.32 14.33
CA ASN A 24 -38.77 19.06 14.85
C ASN A 24 -39.25 18.10 13.75
N GLY A 25 -38.63 16.91 13.76
CA GLY A 25 -39.34 15.66 13.60
C GLY A 25 -39.70 15.23 12.19
N LEU A 26 -38.87 14.37 11.59
CA LEU A 26 -39.34 13.25 10.76
C LEU A 26 -38.35 12.09 10.88
N HIS A 27 -38.74 11.15 11.73
CA HIS A 27 -38.71 9.72 11.48
C HIS A 27 -37.38 9.10 11.01
N ALA A 28 -36.65 8.59 12.01
CA ALA A 28 -35.59 7.61 11.84
C ALA A 28 -36.07 6.42 10.97
N ALA A 29 -35.32 6.12 9.91
CA ALA A 29 -35.42 4.87 9.19
C ALA A 29 -34.26 3.95 9.62
N PRO A 30 -34.51 2.88 10.37
CA PRO A 30 -33.64 1.71 10.37
C PRO A 30 -34.25 0.67 9.44
N SER A 31 -34.00 0.79 8.13
CA SER A 31 -34.12 -0.40 7.28
C SER A 31 -33.00 -1.36 7.69
N ALA A 32 -33.42 -2.57 8.05
CA ALA A 32 -32.58 -3.63 8.59
C ALA A 32 -31.29 -3.82 7.77
N ARG A 33 -30.14 -3.64 8.42
CA ARG A 33 -28.88 -4.23 7.93
C ARG A 33 -28.98 -5.74 8.16
N PRO A 34 -28.75 -6.60 7.15
CA PRO A 34 -28.63 -8.04 7.41
C PRO A 34 -27.45 -8.28 8.35
N ALA A 35 -27.69 -9.06 9.40
CA ALA A 35 -26.68 -9.45 10.37
C ALA A 35 -25.50 -10.12 9.65
N LEU A 36 -24.30 -9.57 9.86
CA LEU A 36 -23.06 -10.28 9.56
C LEU A 36 -23.05 -11.57 10.39
N PRO A 37 -22.70 -12.74 9.82
CA PRO A 37 -22.49 -13.93 10.63
C PRO A 37 -21.31 -13.66 11.58
N SER A 38 -21.57 -13.77 12.88
CA SER A 38 -20.55 -13.77 13.93
C SER A 38 -19.50 -14.84 13.60
N PRO A 39 -18.20 -14.52 13.58
CA PRO A 39 -17.17 -15.54 13.52
C PRO A 39 -17.24 -16.34 14.81
N ALA A 40 -17.63 -17.61 14.68
CA ALA A 40 -17.59 -18.57 15.76
C ALA A 40 -16.17 -18.60 16.35
N GLN A 41 -16.03 -18.11 17.58
CA GLN A 41 -14.85 -18.36 18.39
C GLN A 41 -14.97 -19.77 18.96
N GLY A 42 -13.97 -20.60 18.70
CA GLY A 42 -13.82 -21.87 19.40
C GLY A 42 -13.03 -22.91 18.62
N VAL A 43 -11.71 -22.91 18.81
CA VAL A 43 -10.95 -24.02 19.43
C VAL A 43 -9.49 -23.94 18.97
N MET A 44 -8.61 -23.82 19.97
CA MET A 44 -7.17 -23.91 19.82
C MET A 44 -6.74 -25.35 19.53
N LYS A 45 -5.73 -25.52 18.65
CA LYS A 45 -4.45 -26.21 18.92
C LYS A 45 -3.79 -26.71 17.62
N THR A 46 -2.79 -25.97 17.17
CA THR A 46 -1.50 -26.57 16.77
C THR A 46 -0.39 -25.55 17.02
N PRO A 47 0.45 -25.70 18.06
CA PRO A 47 1.79 -25.15 18.00
C PRO A 47 2.64 -26.09 17.16
N LEU A 48 3.67 -25.56 16.50
CA LEU A 48 4.65 -26.29 15.68
C LEU A 48 4.12 -26.69 14.30
N ARG A 49 4.38 -25.85 13.29
CA ARG A 49 5.52 -26.07 12.39
C ARG A 49 5.68 -24.85 11.50
N ILE A 50 6.80 -24.16 11.66
CA ILE A 50 7.30 -23.19 10.68
C ILE A 50 7.72 -24.03 9.46
N GLU A 51 6.73 -24.46 8.67
CA GLU A 51 6.96 -25.11 7.38
C GLU A 51 7.40 -24.01 6.41
N ALA A 52 8.71 -23.85 6.32
CA ALA A 52 9.47 -23.40 5.15
C ALA A 52 8.65 -22.65 4.09
N ALA A 53 8.86 -21.33 4.00
CA ALA A 53 8.48 -20.50 2.86
C ALA A 53 9.33 -20.80 1.59
N GLU A 54 9.69 -22.06 1.39
CA GLU A 54 10.45 -22.56 0.26
C GLU A 54 9.60 -23.60 -0.48
N GLY A 55 9.31 -23.36 -1.76
CA GLY A 55 8.98 -24.46 -2.65
C GLY A 55 7.53 -24.61 -3.13
N LEU A 56 6.69 -23.57 -3.15
CA LEU A 56 5.48 -23.58 -3.99
C LEU A 56 5.40 -22.43 -4.99
N ALA A 57 6.50 -22.21 -5.73
CA ALA A 57 6.49 -21.47 -6.99
C ALA A 57 5.80 -22.30 -8.10
N GLY A 58 4.54 -22.70 -7.90
CA GLY A 58 3.92 -23.67 -8.79
C GLY A 58 2.47 -24.06 -8.52
N LYS A 59 1.60 -23.15 -8.06
CA LYS A 59 0.15 -23.31 -8.22
C LYS A 59 -0.52 -21.93 -8.17
N GLY A 60 -1.46 -21.69 -9.07
CA GLY A 60 -1.90 -20.36 -9.52
C GLY A 60 -2.29 -19.39 -8.40
N GLY A 61 -1.80 -18.15 -8.50
CA GLY A 61 -2.10 -17.07 -7.56
C GLY A 61 -1.65 -15.70 -8.10
N VAL A 62 -1.92 -14.64 -7.34
CA VAL A 62 -1.45 -13.29 -7.68
C VAL A 62 0.01 -13.15 -7.26
N ARG A 63 0.85 -12.62 -8.15
CA ARG A 63 2.28 -12.39 -7.90
C ARG A 63 2.62 -10.92 -8.08
N ILE A 64 3.49 -10.43 -7.22
CA ILE A 64 4.15 -9.13 -7.39
C ILE A 64 5.48 -9.37 -8.09
N ARG A 65 5.61 -8.88 -9.32
CA ARG A 65 6.74 -9.21 -10.21
C ARG A 65 7.22 -7.98 -10.97
N LEU A 66 8.46 -8.06 -11.46
CA LEU A 66 9.05 -7.04 -12.30
C LEU A 66 8.74 -7.30 -13.78
N VAL A 67 8.34 -6.24 -14.48
CA VAL A 67 8.25 -6.22 -15.94
C VAL A 67 9.36 -5.35 -16.50
N ARG A 68 10.17 -5.94 -17.38
CA ARG A 68 11.24 -5.21 -18.05
C ARG A 68 10.66 -4.37 -19.18
N ILE A 69 10.91 -3.08 -19.11
CA ILE A 69 10.73 -2.13 -20.20
C ILE A 69 12.07 -1.46 -20.52
N GLY A 70 12.05 -0.52 -21.46
CA GLY A 70 13.22 0.23 -21.89
C GLY A 70 13.93 -0.39 -23.08
N ARG A 71 15.10 0.17 -23.40
CA ARG A 71 15.87 -0.16 -24.61
C ARG A 71 17.01 -1.12 -24.28
N LYS A 72 17.73 -1.57 -25.31
CA LYS A 72 18.97 -2.34 -25.14
C LYS A 72 19.96 -1.50 -24.31
N LYS A 73 20.62 -2.11 -23.33
CA LYS A 73 21.55 -1.47 -22.36
C LYS A 73 20.94 -0.36 -21.48
N LEU A 74 19.63 -0.13 -21.54
CA LEU A 74 18.91 0.82 -20.70
C LEU A 74 17.68 0.12 -20.10
N PRO A 75 17.89 -0.81 -19.15
CA PRO A 75 16.80 -1.52 -18.51
C PRO A 75 16.04 -0.60 -17.55
N TYR A 76 14.72 -0.67 -17.58
CA TYR A 76 13.85 -0.06 -16.58
C TYR A 76 12.75 -1.04 -16.23
N TYR A 77 12.36 -1.13 -14.96
CA TYR A 77 11.39 -2.12 -14.51
C TYR A 77 10.16 -1.46 -13.92
N ARG A 78 8.99 -2.01 -14.22
CA ARG A 78 7.74 -1.71 -13.51
C ARG A 78 7.47 -2.80 -12.49
N ILE A 79 7.06 -2.41 -11.30
CA ILE A 79 6.58 -3.33 -10.27
C ILE A 79 5.08 -3.49 -10.48
N ILE A 80 4.66 -4.69 -10.89
CA ILE A 80 3.28 -4.97 -11.23
C ILE A 80 2.73 -6.13 -10.42
N ILE A 81 1.42 -6.14 -10.31
CA ILE A 81 0.65 -7.20 -9.67
C ILE A 81 -0.10 -7.92 -10.78
N ALA A 82 0.18 -9.21 -10.95
CA ALA A 82 -0.40 -9.98 -12.04
C ALA A 82 -0.65 -11.43 -11.63
N ASN A 83 -1.56 -12.09 -12.32
CA ASN A 83 -1.76 -13.51 -12.15
C ASN A 83 -0.48 -14.26 -12.57
N SER A 84 -0.06 -15.27 -11.81
CA SER A 84 1.14 -16.06 -12.05
C SER A 84 1.18 -16.69 -13.45
N ARG A 85 0.02 -17.05 -14.01
CA ARG A 85 -0.11 -17.69 -15.33
C ARG A 85 -0.04 -16.71 -16.51
N SER A 86 -0.11 -15.41 -16.24
CA SER A 86 -0.08 -14.39 -17.29
C SER A 86 1.33 -14.23 -17.88
N ARG A 87 1.41 -13.92 -19.18
CA ARG A 87 2.66 -13.56 -19.88
C ARG A 87 3.39 -12.46 -19.11
N ARG A 88 4.73 -12.46 -19.13
CA ARG A 88 5.59 -11.48 -18.43
C ARG A 88 5.10 -10.04 -18.65
N ASP A 89 5.05 -9.62 -19.90
CA ASP A 89 4.70 -8.24 -20.31
C ASP A 89 3.21 -8.14 -20.72
N GLY A 90 2.38 -9.09 -20.29
CA GLY A 90 0.96 -9.15 -20.66
C GLY A 90 0.05 -8.38 -19.71
N LYS A 91 -1.23 -8.80 -19.66
CA LYS A 91 -2.25 -8.22 -18.78
C LYS A 91 -1.83 -8.34 -17.31
N PHE A 92 -1.89 -7.22 -16.61
CA PHE A 92 -1.69 -7.11 -15.17
C PHE A 92 -2.94 -6.54 -14.49
N LEU A 93 -3.02 -6.68 -13.17
CA LEU A 93 -4.12 -6.17 -12.34
C LEU A 93 -3.85 -4.71 -11.99
N GLU A 94 -2.64 -4.41 -11.50
CA GLU A 94 -2.27 -3.08 -11.00
C GLU A 94 -0.76 -2.82 -11.16
N MET A 95 -0.37 -1.58 -11.39
CA MET A 95 1.01 -1.11 -11.32
C MET A 95 1.22 -0.39 -9.99
N VAL A 96 2.16 -0.86 -9.17
CA VAL A 96 2.39 -0.36 -7.80
C VAL A 96 3.73 0.34 -7.63
N GLY A 97 4.47 0.54 -8.72
CA GLY A 97 5.74 1.25 -8.68
C GLY A 97 6.66 0.97 -9.86
N HIS A 98 7.89 1.44 -9.72
CA HIS A 98 8.97 1.25 -10.68
C HIS A 98 10.32 1.11 -10.01
N TYR A 99 11.26 0.56 -10.77
CA TYR A 99 12.63 0.35 -10.36
C TYR A 99 13.58 0.61 -11.52
N ASN A 100 14.46 1.57 -11.34
CA ASN A 100 15.61 1.79 -12.20
C ASN A 100 16.87 1.19 -11.56
N PRO A 101 17.46 0.13 -12.17
CA PRO A 101 18.69 -0.45 -11.65
C PRO A 101 19.92 0.40 -11.95
N MET A 102 19.83 1.32 -12.92
CA MET A 102 20.92 2.19 -13.31
C MET A 102 21.02 3.31 -12.28
N PRO A 103 22.16 3.46 -11.59
CA PRO A 103 22.33 4.54 -10.64
C PRO A 103 22.33 5.89 -11.37
N ASP A 104 21.85 6.90 -10.68
CA ASP A 104 21.98 8.29 -11.13
C ASP A 104 23.42 8.81 -10.91
N LYS A 105 23.62 10.12 -11.09
CA LYS A 105 24.93 10.77 -10.90
C LYS A 105 25.44 10.66 -9.45
N ASN A 106 24.55 10.46 -8.49
CA ASN A 106 24.85 10.38 -7.07
C ASN A 106 25.07 8.92 -6.61
N GLY A 107 24.94 7.95 -7.53
CA GLY A 107 25.06 6.52 -7.20
C GLY A 107 23.76 5.91 -6.67
N GLU A 108 22.66 6.67 -6.64
CA GLU A 108 21.39 6.24 -6.08
C GLU A 108 20.52 5.57 -7.14
N LYS A 109 19.79 4.54 -6.74
CA LYS A 109 18.85 3.82 -7.61
C LYS A 109 17.45 4.35 -7.38
N ASP A 110 16.84 4.86 -8.44
CA ASP A 110 15.45 5.32 -8.39
C ASP A 110 14.50 4.13 -8.19
N ILE A 111 13.82 4.14 -7.04
CA ILE A 111 12.83 3.15 -6.63
C ILE A 111 11.63 3.94 -6.12
N LEU A 112 10.48 3.75 -6.77
CA LEU A 112 9.21 4.29 -6.30
C LEU A 112 8.24 3.15 -6.07
N VAL A 113 7.65 3.12 -4.89
CA VAL A 113 6.77 2.04 -4.45
C VAL A 113 5.58 2.63 -3.71
N ASP A 114 4.37 2.24 -4.13
CA ASP A 114 3.16 2.49 -3.37
C ASP A 114 3.07 1.47 -2.21
N SER A 115 3.42 1.95 -1.02
CA SER A 115 3.48 1.13 0.18
C SER A 115 2.10 0.63 0.63
N GLU A 116 1.05 1.42 0.45
CA GLU A 116 -0.30 1.08 0.90
C GLU A 116 -0.89 -0.03 0.05
N ARG A 117 -0.75 0.09 -1.28
CA ARG A 117 -1.24 -0.92 -2.22
C ARG A 117 -0.48 -2.22 -2.07
N ILE A 118 0.83 -2.18 -1.87
CA ILE A 118 1.60 -3.40 -1.65
C ILE A 118 1.18 -4.10 -0.36
N LYS A 119 1.00 -3.38 0.74
CA LYS A 119 0.52 -3.96 2.01
C LYS A 119 -0.84 -4.64 1.83
N TYR A 120 -1.77 -4.00 1.11
CA TYR A 120 -3.05 -4.61 0.77
C TYR A 120 -2.87 -5.93 0.02
N TRP A 121 -2.09 -5.95 -1.06
CA TRP A 121 -1.93 -7.16 -1.86
C TRP A 121 -1.18 -8.28 -1.14
N LEU A 122 -0.20 -7.93 -0.30
CA LEU A 122 0.44 -8.89 0.61
C LEU A 122 -0.58 -9.50 1.58
N SER A 123 -1.52 -8.71 2.12
CA SER A 123 -2.58 -9.21 3.01
C SER A 123 -3.57 -10.14 2.31
N VAL A 124 -3.82 -9.93 1.01
CA VAL A 124 -4.64 -10.81 0.16
C VAL A 124 -3.90 -12.12 -0.22
N GLY A 125 -2.62 -12.23 0.12
CA GLY A 125 -1.79 -13.41 -0.16
C GLY A 125 -1.00 -13.34 -1.46
N ALA A 126 -0.82 -12.15 -2.05
CA ALA A 126 0.04 -11.98 -3.21
C ALA A 126 1.50 -12.28 -2.85
N GLN A 127 2.16 -13.08 -3.68
CA GLN A 127 3.53 -13.51 -3.43
C GLN A 127 4.53 -12.66 -4.24
N PRO A 128 5.45 -11.91 -3.59
CA PRO A 128 6.50 -11.19 -4.29
C PRO A 128 7.58 -12.14 -4.81
N SER A 129 8.15 -11.83 -5.98
CA SER A 129 9.41 -12.46 -6.43
C SER A 129 10.59 -12.05 -5.55
N ASP A 130 11.68 -12.81 -5.55
CA ASP A 130 12.85 -12.59 -4.68
C ASP A 130 13.47 -11.20 -4.83
N THR A 131 13.62 -10.71 -6.07
CA THR A 131 14.13 -9.35 -6.31
C THR A 131 13.19 -8.28 -5.77
N VAL A 132 11.88 -8.45 -5.95
CA VAL A 132 10.87 -7.50 -5.43
C VAL A 132 10.90 -7.51 -3.91
N ARG A 133 10.97 -8.69 -3.29
CA ARG A 133 11.09 -8.86 -1.85
C ARG A 133 12.28 -8.06 -1.30
N ASN A 134 13.44 -8.16 -1.94
CA ASN A 134 14.63 -7.38 -1.57
C ASN A 134 14.45 -5.87 -1.74
N ILE A 135 13.72 -5.42 -2.78
CA ILE A 135 13.38 -4.01 -2.94
C ILE A 135 12.47 -3.55 -1.80
N LEU A 136 11.45 -4.33 -1.44
CA LEU A 136 10.52 -3.99 -0.36
C LEU A 136 11.21 -3.93 1.01
N TYR A 137 12.21 -4.77 1.26
CA TYR A 137 13.04 -4.69 2.46
C TYR A 137 13.84 -3.39 2.51
N LYS A 138 14.45 -3.00 1.40
CA LYS A 138 15.22 -1.74 1.32
C LYS A 138 14.34 -0.50 1.49
N GLN A 139 13.08 -0.59 1.08
CA GLN A 139 12.10 0.49 1.21
C GLN A 139 11.40 0.49 2.58
N GLY A 140 11.70 -0.45 3.48
CA GLY A 140 11.06 -0.55 4.80
C GLY A 140 9.58 -0.93 4.77
N VAL A 141 9.07 -1.44 3.64
CA VAL A 141 7.67 -1.85 3.49
C VAL A 141 7.43 -3.22 4.14
N MET A 142 8.46 -4.07 4.15
CA MET A 142 8.43 -5.40 4.73
C MET A 142 9.68 -5.58 5.60
N SER A 143 9.57 -6.33 6.70
CA SER A 143 10.73 -6.71 7.52
C SER A 143 11.56 -7.78 6.82
N PRO A 144 12.90 -7.66 6.79
CA PRO A 144 13.77 -8.74 6.33
C PRO A 144 13.42 -10.05 7.06
N PRO A 145 13.62 -11.22 6.43
CA PRO A 145 13.50 -12.46 7.16
C PRO A 145 14.50 -12.37 8.31
N GLU A 146 14.02 -12.57 9.54
CA GLU A 146 14.89 -12.75 10.69
C GLU A 146 15.78 -13.93 10.32
N LEU A 147 17.04 -13.64 9.97
CA LEU A 147 18.01 -14.69 9.73
C LEU A 147 18.08 -15.45 11.04
N ALA A 148 17.48 -16.64 11.07
CA ALA A 148 17.80 -17.61 12.11
C ALA A 148 19.33 -17.64 12.19
N PRO A 149 19.92 -17.42 13.38
CA PRO A 149 21.36 -17.35 13.49
C PRO A 149 21.94 -18.64 12.91
N ALA A 150 22.79 -18.50 11.89
CA ALA A 150 23.54 -19.61 11.31
C ALA A 150 24.46 -20.16 12.41
N GLY A 151 23.99 -21.13 13.18
CA GLY A 151 24.64 -21.53 14.42
C GLY A 151 23.95 -22.67 15.15
N SER A 152 23.84 -23.83 14.51
CA SER A 152 23.80 -25.12 15.22
C SER A 152 24.57 -26.16 14.41
N THR A 153 25.82 -25.84 14.06
CA THR A 153 26.85 -26.85 13.88
C THR A 153 27.61 -26.89 15.21
N GLU A 154 27.03 -27.58 16.19
CA GLU A 154 27.80 -28.13 17.30
C GLU A 154 28.61 -29.33 16.77
N ALA A 155 29.79 -29.49 17.36
CA ALA A 155 30.92 -30.31 16.93
C ALA A 155 30.67 -31.83 16.89
#